data_AF-A0A0A9YAK1-F1
#
_entry.id   AF-A0A0A9YAK1-F1
#
_cell.length_a   1.000
_cell.length_b   1.000
_cell.length_c   1.000
_cell.angle_alpha   90.00
_cell.angle_beta   90.00
_cell.angle_gamma   90.00
#
_symmetry.space_group_name_H-M   'P 1'
#
loop_
_entity.id
_entity.type
_entity.pdbx_description
1 polymer ?
#
loop_
_entity_poly.entity_id
_entity_poly.type
_entity_poly.pdbx_seq_one_letter_code
_entity_poly.pdbx_strand_id
1 'polypeptide(L)'
;MRGLTQNQKMPYSYPNRPQTHATPPTDLKRKITTAQSVWKEEFATYNGGSRYKSLFPNLNQQPWFHKLAPSTDPKPKSFFTTITRLRTGHSNTGHSKFLKGLIESSNCPHCPGTLETITHILLECPNYSAARIHLFHEIGAHIPHPFNVDTLASSPHTIVQTATFNLLMKIGIYI
;
A
#
# COMPACT_ATOMS: atom_id res chain seq x y z
N MET A 1 11.46 -54.46 -42.41
CA MET A 1 11.83 -55.48 -41.42
C MET A 1 13.15 -55.07 -40.77
N ARG A 2 13.18 -55.02 -39.42
CA ARG A 2 14.37 -55.04 -38.53
C ARG A 2 15.35 -53.86 -38.69
N GLY A 3 15.74 -53.11 -37.68
CA GLY A 3 15.51 -53.10 -36.25
C GLY A 3 16.49 -52.08 -35.68
N LEU A 4 16.00 -51.01 -35.03
CA LEU A 4 16.86 -50.04 -34.36
C LEU A 4 17.27 -50.64 -33.01
N THR A 5 18.56 -50.96 -32.88
CA THR A 5 19.17 -51.53 -31.69
C THR A 5 19.47 -50.45 -30.65
N GLN A 6 18.90 -50.66 -29.46
CA GLN A 6 19.39 -50.34 -28.11
C GLN A 6 20.03 -48.96 -27.86
N ASN A 7 19.24 -48.13 -27.15
CA ASN A 7 19.69 -47.10 -26.24
C ASN A 7 20.77 -47.60 -25.26
N GLN A 8 22.02 -47.17 -25.42
CA GLN A 8 22.99 -47.17 -24.33
C GLN A 8 22.64 -46.05 -23.35
N LYS A 9 21.98 -46.38 -22.24
CA LYS A 9 21.82 -45.47 -21.10
C LYS A 9 23.10 -45.49 -20.26
N MET A 10 23.80 -44.36 -20.20
CA MET A 10 24.88 -44.10 -19.24
C MET A 10 24.34 -44.20 -17.80
N PRO A 11 24.98 -44.94 -16.88
CA PRO A 11 24.55 -45.03 -15.49
C PRO A 11 25.09 -43.83 -14.70
N TYR A 12 24.47 -42.66 -14.86
CA TYR A 12 24.68 -41.59 -13.89
C TYR A 12 23.89 -41.92 -12.62
N SER A 13 24.56 -42.58 -11.68
CA SER A 13 24.13 -42.66 -10.29
C SER A 13 24.14 -41.26 -9.71
N TYR A 14 22.98 -40.62 -9.60
CA TYR A 14 22.85 -39.41 -8.80
C TYR A 14 23.23 -39.75 -7.34
N PRO A 15 24.12 -39.01 -6.68
CA PRO A 15 24.31 -39.16 -5.25
C PRO A 15 22.98 -38.94 -4.56
N ASN A 16 22.66 -39.79 -3.57
CA ASN A 16 21.44 -39.70 -2.78
C ASN A 16 21.17 -38.24 -2.40
N ARG A 17 20.02 -37.70 -2.84
CA ARG A 17 19.53 -36.41 -2.36
C ARG A 17 19.54 -36.50 -0.83
N PRO A 18 20.22 -35.61 -0.10
CA PRO A 18 20.15 -35.60 1.35
C PRO A 18 18.67 -35.58 1.73
N GLN A 19 18.23 -36.52 2.57
CA GLN A 19 16.88 -36.51 3.09
C GLN A 19 16.70 -35.16 3.77
N THR A 20 15.98 -34.24 3.12
CA THR A 20 15.59 -32.99 3.77
C THR A 20 14.68 -33.44 4.89
N HIS A 21 15.16 -33.41 6.13
CA HIS A 21 14.29 -33.54 7.29
C HIS A 21 13.25 -32.43 7.16
N ALA A 22 12.06 -32.80 6.67
CA ALA A 22 10.96 -31.88 6.48
C ALA A 22 10.69 -31.29 7.86
N THR A 23 10.96 -30.00 8.00
CA THR A 23 10.75 -29.32 9.28
C THR A 23 9.28 -29.50 9.62
N PRO A 24 8.93 -30.10 10.77
CA PRO A 24 7.53 -30.32 11.10
C PRO A 24 6.76 -28.99 11.02
N PRO A 25 5.50 -28.98 10.54
CA PRO A 25 4.71 -27.75 10.45
C PRO A 25 4.64 -26.95 11.75
N THR A 26 4.75 -27.61 12.90
CA THR A 26 4.81 -27.02 14.24
C THR A 26 6.11 -26.23 14.48
N ASP A 27 7.25 -26.74 14.04
CA ASP A 27 8.53 -26.05 14.14
C ASP A 27 8.61 -24.87 13.18
N LEU A 28 8.00 -24.99 11.98
CA LEU A 28 7.87 -23.85 11.06
C LEU A 28 6.99 -22.75 11.66
N LYS A 29 5.85 -23.11 12.26
CA LYS A 29 4.99 -22.14 12.98
C LYS A 29 5.76 -21.45 14.10
N ARG A 30 6.50 -22.19 14.92
CA ARG A 30 7.32 -21.63 16.00
C ARG A 30 8.36 -20.64 15.45
N LYS A 31 9.10 -21.02 14.41
CA LYS A 31 10.08 -20.15 13.76
C LYS A 31 9.45 -18.86 13.23
N ILE A 32 8.27 -18.94 12.61
CA ILE A 32 7.53 -17.76 12.12
C ILE A 32 7.10 -16.88 13.29
N THR A 33 6.53 -17.45 14.36
CA THR A 33 6.12 -16.70 15.55
C THR A 33 7.30 -15.98 16.20
N THR A 34 8.44 -16.67 16.37
CA THR A 34 9.66 -16.07 16.90
C THR A 34 10.16 -14.93 16.01
N ALA A 35 10.24 -15.14 14.69
CA ALA A 35 10.64 -14.10 13.75
C ALA A 35 9.69 -12.88 13.77
N GLN A 36 8.37 -13.11 13.92
CA GLN A 36 7.39 -12.03 14.07
C GLN A 36 7.60 -11.23 15.35
N SER A 37 7.96 -11.88 16.46
CA SER A 37 8.26 -11.19 17.72
C SER A 37 9.54 -10.37 17.64
N VAL A 38 10.62 -10.94 17.08
CA VAL A 38 11.89 -10.22 16.87
C VAL A 38 11.65 -9.00 15.97
N TRP A 39 10.96 -9.18 14.85
CA TRP A 39 10.67 -8.09 13.93
C TRP A 39 9.77 -7.01 14.56
N LYS A 40 8.84 -7.38 15.44
CA LYS A 40 8.02 -6.41 16.20
C LYS A 40 8.88 -5.49 17.07
N GLU A 41 9.86 -6.05 17.77
CA GLU A 41 10.78 -5.30 18.63
C GLU A 41 11.71 -4.40 17.81
N GLU A 42 12.30 -4.94 16.74
CA GLU A 42 13.12 -4.16 15.79
C GLU A 42 12.30 -3.03 15.14
N PHE A 43 11.09 -3.33 14.69
CA PHE A 43 10.21 -2.34 14.08
C PHE A 43 9.83 -1.26 15.08
N ALA A 44 9.54 -1.58 16.35
CA ALA A 44 9.23 -0.59 17.37
C ALA A 44 10.39 0.39 17.59
N THR A 45 11.63 -0.12 17.64
CA THR A 45 12.85 0.66 17.92
C THR A 45 13.44 1.38 16.70
N TYR A 46 13.05 1.01 15.48
CA TYR A 46 13.52 1.64 14.25
C TYR A 46 13.25 3.16 14.22
N ASN A 47 14.23 3.97 13.85
CA ASN A 47 14.10 5.44 13.84
C ASN A 47 13.21 5.99 12.72
N GLY A 48 13.03 5.23 11.64
CA GLY A 48 12.23 5.64 10.49
C GLY A 48 10.73 5.35 10.63
N GLY A 49 9.93 6.06 9.84
CA GLY A 49 8.52 5.74 9.66
C GLY A 49 7.61 6.10 10.83
N SER A 50 8.01 7.03 11.72
CA SER A 50 7.22 7.44 12.90
C SER A 50 5.76 7.78 12.56
N ARG A 51 5.52 8.47 11.44
CA ARG A 51 4.15 8.73 10.95
C ARG A 51 3.41 7.42 10.66
N TYR A 52 4.00 6.51 9.88
CA TYR A 52 3.36 5.24 9.54
C TYR A 52 3.07 4.40 10.80
N LYS A 53 4.02 4.36 11.75
CA LYS A 53 3.85 3.67 13.04
C LYS A 53 2.70 4.25 13.86
N SER A 54 2.56 5.59 13.88
CA SER A 54 1.46 6.28 14.54
C SER A 54 0.09 5.89 13.92
N LEU A 55 0.03 5.80 12.60
CA LEU A 55 -1.21 5.44 11.89
C LEU A 55 -1.55 3.95 11.96
N PHE A 56 -0.54 3.09 12.06
CA PHE A 56 -0.69 1.63 12.03
C PHE A 56 0.13 0.97 13.17
N PRO A 57 -0.27 1.18 14.43
CA PRO A 57 0.48 0.68 15.59
C PRO A 57 0.44 -0.85 15.69
N ASN A 58 -0.64 -1.46 15.19
CA ASN A 58 -0.83 -2.90 15.20
C ASN A 58 -0.41 -3.51 13.87
N LEU A 59 0.49 -4.48 13.94
CA LEU A 59 0.89 -5.29 12.78
C LEU A 59 -0.20 -6.32 12.51
N ASN A 60 -1.03 -6.03 11.51
CA ASN A 60 -2.07 -6.94 11.06
C ASN A 60 -1.44 -8.09 10.24
N GLN A 61 -1.87 -9.33 10.49
CA GLN A 61 -1.44 -10.48 9.70
C GLN A 61 -2.05 -10.49 8.29
N GLN A 62 -3.15 -9.76 8.11
CA GLN A 62 -3.83 -9.62 6.83
C GLN A 62 -3.57 -8.23 6.22
N PRO A 63 -3.47 -8.13 4.87
CA PRO A 63 -3.34 -6.84 4.21
C PRO A 63 -4.58 -5.97 4.46
N TRP A 64 -4.42 -4.65 4.37
CA TRP A 64 -5.50 -3.69 4.64
C TRP A 64 -6.74 -3.89 3.75
N PHE A 65 -6.55 -4.47 2.57
CA PHE A 65 -7.61 -4.75 1.59
C PHE A 65 -8.18 -6.17 1.70
N HIS A 66 -7.86 -6.97 2.73
CA HIS A 66 -8.33 -8.36 2.85
C HIS A 66 -9.86 -8.49 2.83
N LYS A 67 -10.58 -7.48 3.33
CA LYS A 67 -12.05 -7.45 3.33
C LYS A 67 -12.67 -7.01 1.99
N LEU A 68 -11.86 -6.55 1.03
CA LEU A 68 -12.31 -6.20 -0.31
C LEU A 68 -12.40 -7.49 -1.14
N ALA A 69 -13.52 -8.18 -1.04
CA ALA A 69 -13.75 -9.39 -1.83
C ALA A 69 -13.89 -9.00 -3.31
N PRO A 70 -13.11 -9.61 -4.22
CA PRO A 70 -13.18 -9.31 -5.66
C PRO A 70 -14.57 -9.52 -6.28
N SER A 71 -15.39 -10.38 -5.68
CA SER A 71 -16.71 -10.75 -6.18
C SER A 71 -17.81 -9.74 -5.86
N THR A 72 -17.68 -8.94 -4.79
CA THR A 72 -18.76 -8.05 -4.32
C THR A 72 -18.56 -6.60 -4.73
N ASP A 73 -17.31 -6.13 -4.82
CA ASP A 73 -16.97 -4.75 -5.21
C ASP A 73 -15.57 -4.75 -5.85
N PRO A 74 -15.45 -5.16 -7.12
CA PRO A 74 -14.17 -5.26 -7.80
C PRO A 74 -13.53 -3.87 -7.96
N LYS A 75 -12.38 -3.66 -7.30
CA LYS A 75 -11.60 -2.44 -7.44
C LYS A 75 -10.51 -2.57 -8.50
N PRO A 76 -10.24 -1.51 -9.29
CA PRO A 76 -9.14 -1.52 -10.26
C PRO A 76 -7.78 -1.54 -9.55
N LYS A 77 -6.72 -1.97 -10.25
CA LYS A 77 -5.33 -1.96 -9.72
C LYS A 77 -4.89 -0.57 -9.25
N SER A 78 -5.35 0.48 -9.93
CA SER A 78 -5.07 1.88 -9.57
C SER A 78 -5.59 2.22 -8.17
N PHE A 79 -6.76 1.72 -7.79
CA PHE A 79 -7.32 1.91 -6.44
C PHE A 79 -6.33 1.43 -5.36
N PHE A 80 -5.88 0.19 -5.45
CA PHE A 80 -4.97 -0.38 -4.45
C PHE A 80 -3.63 0.37 -4.40
N THR A 81 -3.13 0.78 -5.57
CA THR A 81 -1.87 1.53 -5.68
C THR A 81 -2.00 2.91 -5.04
N THR A 82 -3.03 3.67 -5.41
CA THR A 82 -3.31 5.02 -4.90
C THR A 82 -3.53 5.03 -3.40
N ILE A 83 -4.37 4.13 -2.87
CA ILE A 83 -4.63 4.05 -1.43
C ILE A 83 -3.38 3.60 -0.66
N THR A 84 -2.60 2.65 -1.19
CA THR A 84 -1.35 2.24 -0.55
C THR A 84 -0.33 3.38 -0.51
N ARG A 85 -0.22 4.16 -1.59
CA ARG A 85 0.67 5.34 -1.64
C ARG A 85 0.22 6.42 -0.67
N LEU A 86 -1.07 6.70 -0.56
CA LEU A 86 -1.62 7.61 0.45
C LEU A 86 -1.27 7.15 1.88
N ARG A 87 -1.52 5.86 2.18
CA ARG A 87 -1.22 5.24 3.48
C ARG A 87 0.25 5.34 3.87
N THR A 88 1.13 5.19 2.90
CA THR A 88 2.59 5.21 3.11
C THR A 88 3.20 6.60 2.95
N GLY A 89 2.41 7.64 2.60
CA GLY A 89 2.89 9.00 2.40
C GLY A 89 3.63 9.23 1.08
N HIS A 90 3.50 8.32 0.10
CA HIS A 90 4.16 8.38 -1.20
C HIS A 90 3.30 9.05 -2.27
N SER A 91 2.79 10.24 -1.98
CA SER A 91 1.71 10.83 -2.77
C SER A 91 2.14 11.50 -4.09
N ASN A 92 3.40 11.36 -4.52
CA ASN A 92 3.96 11.91 -5.76
C ASN A 92 3.49 13.34 -6.15
N THR A 93 3.27 14.21 -5.16
CA THR A 93 2.78 15.58 -5.36
C THR A 93 3.87 16.48 -5.93
N GLY A 94 3.50 17.65 -6.46
CA GLY A 94 4.43 18.67 -6.94
C GLY A 94 5.52 19.00 -5.92
N HIS A 95 5.16 19.16 -4.64
CA HIS A 95 6.14 19.33 -3.57
C HIS A 95 7.14 18.16 -3.50
N SER A 96 6.67 16.91 -3.52
CA SER A 96 7.56 15.74 -3.47
C SER A 96 8.41 15.55 -4.74
N LYS A 97 7.91 15.99 -5.91
CA LYS A 97 8.64 15.96 -7.18
C LYS A 97 9.74 17.02 -7.22
N PHE A 98 9.45 18.21 -6.72
CA PHE A 98 10.43 19.29 -6.58
C PHE A 98 11.60 18.89 -5.67
N LEU A 99 11.31 18.27 -4.51
CA LEU A 99 12.35 17.75 -3.62
C LEU A 99 13.26 16.69 -4.27
N LYS A 100 12.78 16.04 -5.34
CA LYS A 100 13.54 15.05 -6.12
C LYS A 100 14.21 15.65 -7.36
N GLY A 101 14.09 16.96 -7.58
CA GLY A 101 14.61 17.64 -8.78
C GLY A 101 13.90 17.23 -10.09
N LEU A 102 12.65 16.75 -10.01
CA LEU A 102 11.89 16.30 -11.19
C LEU A 102 11.11 17.45 -11.87
N ILE A 103 10.87 18.54 -11.14
CA ILE A 103 10.17 19.73 -11.62
C ILE A 103 10.78 20.98 -10.96
N GLU A 104 10.64 22.12 -11.62
CA GLU A 104 11.23 23.40 -11.19
C GLU A 104 10.46 24.12 -10.07
N SER A 105 9.21 23.73 -9.82
CA SER A 105 8.37 24.37 -8.81
C SER A 105 7.62 23.35 -7.96
N SER A 106 7.58 23.59 -6.66
CA SER A 106 6.76 22.82 -5.71
C SER A 106 5.34 23.34 -5.56
N ASN A 107 4.98 24.43 -6.26
CA ASN A 107 3.69 25.10 -6.09
C ASN A 107 2.54 24.36 -6.78
N CYS A 108 1.34 24.52 -6.23
CA CYS A 108 0.12 24.08 -6.88
C CYS A 108 -0.11 24.91 -8.17
N PRO A 109 -0.47 24.26 -9.30
CA PRO A 109 -0.73 24.97 -10.55
C PRO A 109 -1.93 25.93 -10.47
N HIS A 110 -2.81 25.74 -9.49
CA HIS A 110 -4.01 26.55 -9.28
C HIS A 110 -3.89 27.53 -8.11
N CYS A 111 -2.83 27.42 -7.30
CA CYS A 111 -2.64 28.23 -6.10
C CYS A 111 -1.19 28.74 -6.05
N PRO A 112 -0.88 29.83 -6.76
CA PRO A 112 0.46 30.42 -6.77
C PRO A 112 0.98 30.69 -5.36
N GLY A 113 2.23 30.34 -5.09
CA GLY A 113 2.87 30.50 -3.79
C GLY A 113 2.47 29.47 -2.72
N THR A 114 1.57 28.54 -3.03
CA THR A 114 1.17 27.46 -2.10
C THR A 114 1.78 26.14 -2.55
N LEU A 115 2.44 25.42 -1.64
CA LEU A 115 3.02 24.11 -1.92
C LEU A 115 1.95 23.09 -2.28
N GLU A 116 2.16 22.34 -3.36
CA GLU A 116 1.30 21.21 -3.73
C GLU A 116 1.61 19.99 -2.85
N THR A 117 1.04 19.99 -1.64
CA THR A 117 1.05 18.84 -0.73
C THR A 117 -0.21 18.01 -0.87
N ILE A 118 -0.20 16.78 -0.34
CA ILE A 118 -1.41 15.94 -0.35
C ILE A 118 -2.52 16.53 0.53
N THR A 119 -2.14 17.22 1.62
CA THR A 119 -3.07 18.00 2.45
C THR A 119 -3.71 19.11 1.63
N HIS A 120 -2.90 19.86 0.89
CA HIS A 120 -3.41 20.91 0.02
C HIS A 120 -4.41 20.36 -0.99
N ILE A 121 -4.05 19.28 -1.71
CA ILE A 121 -4.92 18.64 -2.70
C ILE A 121 -6.24 18.17 -2.08
N LEU A 122 -6.17 17.38 -1.00
CA LEU A 122 -7.33 16.68 -0.44
C LEU A 122 -8.21 17.56 0.44
N LEU A 123 -7.70 18.66 1.02
CA LEU A 123 -8.40 19.41 2.07
C LEU A 123 -8.51 20.92 1.80
N GLU A 124 -7.57 21.54 1.07
CA GLU A 124 -7.45 23.01 1.08
C GLU A 124 -7.65 23.65 -0.30
N CYS A 125 -7.14 23.05 -1.37
CA CYS A 125 -7.03 23.66 -2.71
C CYS A 125 -8.38 24.20 -3.21
N PRO A 126 -8.59 25.52 -3.36
CA PRO A 126 -9.89 26.07 -3.76
C PRO A 126 -10.42 25.51 -5.08
N ASN A 127 -9.53 25.20 -6.03
CA ASN A 127 -9.87 24.61 -7.32
C ASN A 127 -10.55 23.23 -7.19
N TYR A 128 -10.26 22.48 -6.12
CA TYR A 128 -10.84 21.16 -5.86
C TYR A 128 -12.00 21.19 -4.85
N SER A 129 -12.49 22.38 -4.47
CA SER A 129 -13.55 22.56 -3.47
C SER A 129 -14.83 21.79 -3.83
N ALA A 130 -15.29 21.87 -5.08
CA ALA A 130 -16.47 21.15 -5.54
C ALA A 130 -16.33 19.63 -5.39
N ALA A 131 -15.16 19.06 -5.74
CA ALA A 131 -14.88 17.64 -5.54
C ALA A 131 -14.82 17.27 -4.04
N ARG A 132 -14.25 18.15 -3.20
CA ARG A 132 -14.19 17.93 -1.75
C ARG A 132 -15.55 17.95 -1.07
N ILE A 133 -16.49 18.79 -1.51
CA ILE A 133 -17.85 18.80 -0.95
C ILE A 133 -18.49 17.41 -1.06
N HIS A 134 -18.34 16.76 -2.23
CA HIS A 134 -18.81 15.38 -2.42
C HIS A 134 -18.08 14.40 -1.51
N LEU A 135 -16.74 14.48 -1.44
CA LEU A 135 -15.95 13.64 -0.53
C LEU A 135 -16.43 13.75 0.92
N PHE A 136 -16.57 14.97 1.44
CA PHE A 136 -16.95 15.22 2.83
C PHE A 136 -18.39 14.80 3.13
N HIS A 137 -19.29 14.94 2.17
CA HIS A 137 -20.64 14.41 2.27
C HIS A 137 -20.65 12.87 2.39
N GLU A 138 -19.85 12.17 1.58
CA GLU A 138 -19.77 10.70 1.60
C GLU A 138 -19.12 10.14 2.88
N ILE A 139 -18.11 10.82 3.42
CA ILE A 139 -17.30 10.27 4.52
C ILE A 139 -17.67 10.82 5.90
N GLY A 140 -18.48 11.88 5.99
CA GLY A 140 -18.70 12.63 7.22
C GLY A 140 -19.26 11.80 8.38
N ALA A 141 -20.03 10.75 8.09
CA ALA A 141 -20.56 9.82 9.11
C ALA A 141 -19.57 8.70 9.50
N HIS A 142 -18.44 8.56 8.79
CA HIS A 142 -17.52 7.42 8.91
C HIS A 142 -16.16 7.78 9.51
N ILE A 143 -15.82 9.06 9.62
CA ILE A 143 -14.55 9.50 10.20
C ILE A 143 -14.76 10.69 11.15
N PRO A 144 -13.95 10.80 12.21
CA PRO A 144 -14.04 11.90 13.15
C PRO A 144 -13.64 13.23 12.52
N HIS A 145 -14.28 14.31 12.99
CA HIS A 145 -13.91 15.68 12.67
C HIS A 145 -12.93 16.23 13.72
N PRO A 146 -12.02 17.14 13.35
CA PRO A 146 -11.79 17.66 11.99
C PRO A 146 -11.06 16.65 11.09
N PHE A 147 -11.36 16.68 9.78
CA PHE A 147 -10.69 15.83 8.82
C PHE A 147 -9.22 16.23 8.64
N ASN A 148 -8.37 15.23 8.50
CA ASN A 148 -6.98 15.41 8.07
C ASN A 148 -6.55 14.23 7.18
N VAL A 149 -5.41 14.37 6.48
CA VAL A 149 -4.90 13.33 5.58
C VAL A 149 -4.68 12.00 6.31
N ASP A 150 -4.29 12.05 7.57
CA ASP A 150 -4.01 10.88 8.39
C ASP A 150 -5.29 10.10 8.71
N THR A 151 -6.41 10.77 8.98
CA THR A 151 -7.73 10.15 9.15
C THR A 151 -8.22 9.48 7.87
N LEU A 152 -7.99 10.11 6.70
CA LEU A 152 -8.31 9.52 5.40
C LEU A 152 -7.45 8.30 5.10
N ALA A 153 -6.14 8.41 5.33
CA ALA A 153 -5.16 7.37 5.05
C ALA A 153 -5.34 6.15 5.95
N SER A 154 -5.54 6.36 7.24
CA SER A 154 -5.63 5.28 8.24
C SER A 154 -7.01 4.61 8.29
N SER A 155 -8.05 5.21 7.68
CA SER A 155 -9.42 4.71 7.77
C SER A 155 -9.56 3.24 7.34
N PRO A 156 -10.23 2.41 8.16
CA PRO A 156 -10.55 1.03 7.81
C PRO A 156 -11.80 0.93 6.91
N HIS A 157 -12.53 2.03 6.71
CA HIS A 157 -13.81 2.03 6.00
C HIS A 157 -13.60 2.10 4.49
N THR A 158 -14.11 1.10 3.77
CA THR A 158 -14.07 1.04 2.30
C THR A 158 -14.73 2.25 1.64
N ILE A 159 -15.77 2.81 2.26
CA ILE A 159 -16.45 4.02 1.78
C ILE A 159 -15.47 5.19 1.72
N VAL A 160 -14.68 5.39 2.78
CA VAL A 160 -13.69 6.48 2.86
C VAL A 160 -12.59 6.30 1.82
N GLN A 161 -12.09 5.08 1.67
CA GLN A 161 -11.07 4.75 0.68
C GLN A 161 -11.60 4.97 -0.76
N THR A 162 -12.83 4.54 -1.03
CA THR A 162 -13.49 4.70 -2.33
C THR A 162 -13.74 6.17 -2.66
N ALA A 163 -14.31 6.93 -1.73
CA ALA A 163 -14.56 8.36 -1.91
C ALA A 163 -13.25 9.14 -2.14
N THR A 164 -12.20 8.83 -1.38
CA THR A 164 -10.88 9.46 -1.53
C THR A 164 -10.27 9.15 -2.91
N PHE A 165 -10.34 7.89 -3.34
CA PHE A 165 -9.89 7.49 -4.68
C PHE A 165 -10.68 8.20 -5.78
N ASN A 166 -12.00 8.25 -5.66
CA ASN A 166 -12.88 8.90 -6.64
C ASN A 166 -12.57 10.40 -6.76
N LEU A 167 -12.29 11.08 -5.64
CA LEU A 167 -11.84 12.48 -5.68
C LEU A 167 -10.55 12.62 -6.48
N LEU A 168 -9.52 11.83 -6.18
CA LEU A 168 -8.21 11.89 -6.84
C LEU A 168 -8.33 11.63 -8.35
N MET A 169 -9.14 10.65 -8.73
CA MET A 169 -9.44 10.36 -10.13
C MET A 169 -10.19 11.52 -10.81
N LYS A 170 -11.18 12.11 -10.14
CA LYS A 170 -11.99 13.22 -10.67
C LYS A 170 -11.16 14.47 -10.94
N ILE A 171 -10.15 14.73 -10.11
CA ILE A 171 -9.25 15.88 -10.27
C ILE A 171 -8.01 15.56 -11.14
N GLY A 172 -7.89 14.33 -11.64
CA GLY A 172 -6.80 13.92 -12.52
C GLY A 172 -5.44 13.76 -11.84
N ILE A 173 -5.40 13.57 -10.51
CA ILE A 173 -4.17 13.39 -9.75
C ILE A 173 -3.92 11.90 -9.49
N TYR A 174 -2.86 11.39 -10.10
CA TYR A 174 -2.39 10.01 -9.91
C TYR A 174 -1.19 10.02 -8.97
N ILE A 175 -1.47 9.71 -7.71
CA ILE A 175 -0.43 9.57 -6.69
C ILE A 175 0.21 8.20 -6.74
#